data_AF-A0A7W6WCU4-F1
#
_entry.id   AF-A0A7W6WCU4-F1
#
_cell.length_a   1.000
_cell.length_b   1.000
_cell.length_c   1.000
_cell.angle_alpha   90.00
_cell.angle_beta   90.00
_cell.angle_gamma   90.00
#
_symmetry.space_group_name_H-M   'P 1'
#
loop_
_entity.id
_entity.type
_entity.pdbx_description
1 polymer ?
#
loop_
_entity_poly.entity_id
_entity_poly.type
_entity_poly.pdbx_seq_one_letter_code
_entity_poly.pdbx_strand_id
1 'polypeptide(L)' 'MPSLEVLKGKRHICQFYADKAEARAAKATEDRDFELADLLGSLSSIIREDIQVLDDEIADEEYEEDN' A
#
# COMPACT_ATOMS: atom_id res chain seq x y z
N MET A 1 17.76 -3.41 11.73
CA MET A 1 16.34 -3.20 11.41
C MET A 1 16.09 -1.71 11.21
N PRO A 2 15.20 -1.30 10.29
CA PRO A 2 14.53 0.00 10.39
C PRO A 2 13.82 0.10 11.75
N SER A 3 13.67 1.29 12.35
CA SER A 3 12.87 1.40 13.57
C SER A 3 11.38 1.17 13.30
N LEU A 4 10.62 0.76 14.31
CA LEU A 4 9.17 0.58 14.23
C LEU A 4 8.44 1.82 13.68
N GLU A 5 8.83 3.02 14.12
CA GLU A 5 8.31 4.29 13.60
C GLU A 5 8.59 4.47 12.09
N VAL A 6 9.73 4.00 11.59
CA VAL A 6 10.05 4.05 10.16
C VAL A 6 9.18 3.06 9.38
N LEU A 7 8.91 1.86 9.91
CA LEU A 7 8.02 0.88 9.30
C LEU A 7 6.58 1.41 9.22
N LYS A 8 6.05 1.95 10.33
CA LYS A 8 4.72 2.59 10.39
C LYS A 8 4.61 3.75 9.40
N GLY A 9 5.66 4.58 9.30
CA GLY A 9 5.72 5.66 8.32
C GLY A 9 5.66 5.16 6.87
N LYS A 10 6.42 4.11 6.52
CA LYS A 10 6.37 3.48 5.19
C LYS A 10 4.98 2.91 4.89
N ARG A 11 4.40 2.18 5.84
CA ARG A 11 3.07 1.58 5.72
C ARG A 11 1.99 2.63 5.46
N HIS A 12 2.08 3.79 6.12
CA HIS A 12 1.17 4.92 5.87
C HIS A 12 1.33 5.49 4.45
N ILE A 13 2.55 5.63 3.95
CA ILE A 13 2.82 6.10 2.59
C ILE A 13 2.28 5.11 1.55
N CYS A 14 2.50 3.81 1.75
CA CYS A 14 1.97 2.78 0.84
C CYS A 14 0.44 2.82 0.81
N GLN A 15 -0.23 2.90 1.96
CA GLN A 15 -1.69 3.04 2.02
C GLN A 15 -2.19 4.24 1.21
N PHE A 16 -1.55 5.41 1.39
CA PHE A 16 -1.91 6.61 0.64
C PHE A 16 -1.85 6.41 -0.88
N TYR A 17 -0.82 5.74 -1.39
CA TYR A 17 -0.67 5.51 -2.83
C TYR A 17 -1.61 4.42 -3.36
N ALA A 18 -1.91 3.38 -2.58
CA ALA A 18 -2.91 2.38 -2.92
C ALA A 18 -4.29 3.04 -3.10
N ASP A 19 -4.73 3.81 -2.11
CA ASP A 19 -6.02 4.50 -2.13
C ASP A 19 -6.11 5.48 -3.31
N LYS A 20 -5.01 6.20 -3.58
CA LYS A 20 -4.94 7.15 -4.70
C LYS A 20 -4.97 6.44 -6.06
N ALA A 21 -4.32 5.29 -6.20
CA ALA A 21 -4.34 4.50 -7.42
C ALA A 21 -5.76 3.97 -7.67
N GLU A 22 -6.45 3.47 -6.64
CA GLU A 22 -7.84 3.00 -6.74
C GLU A 22 -8.82 4.11 -7.14
N ALA A 23 -8.72 5.27 -6.51
CA ALA A 23 -9.56 6.42 -6.86
C ALA A 23 -9.35 6.85 -8.33
N ARG A 24 -8.11 6.80 -8.82
CA ARG A 24 -7.80 7.12 -10.21
C ARG A 24 -8.23 6.02 -11.18
N ALA A 25 -8.13 4.75 -10.81
CA ALA A 25 -8.63 3.63 -11.61
C ALA A 25 -10.15 3.73 -11.79
N ALA A 26 -10.88 4.07 -10.72
CA ALA A 26 -12.31 4.33 -10.78
C ALA A 26 -12.63 5.48 -11.74
N LYS A 27 -11.90 6.61 -11.65
CA LYS A 27 -12.07 7.74 -12.58
C LYS A 27 -11.77 7.36 -14.03
N ALA A 28 -10.69 6.62 -14.28
CA ALA A 28 -10.34 6.14 -15.62
C ALA A 28 -11.44 5.22 -16.20
N THR A 29 -12.05 4.39 -15.36
CA THR A 29 -13.19 3.55 -15.74
C THR A 29 -14.40 4.40 -16.15
N GLU A 30 -14.73 5.45 -15.41
CA GLU A 30 -15.81 6.40 -15.78
C GLU A 30 -15.54 7.08 -17.13
N ASP A 31 -14.27 7.45 -17.36
CA ASP A 31 -13.83 8.13 -18.57
C ASP A 31 -13.63 7.14 -19.76
N ARG A 32 -13.90 5.85 -19.53
CA ARG A 32 -13.72 4.72 -20.48
C ARG A 32 -12.29 4.50 -20.94
N ASP A 33 -11.32 4.94 -20.13
CA ASP A 33 -9.90 4.65 -20.30
C ASP A 33 -9.56 3.36 -19.54
N PHE A 34 -9.89 2.22 -20.16
CA PHE A 34 -9.73 0.90 -19.54
C PHE A 34 -8.27 0.49 -19.37
N GLU A 35 -7.38 0.90 -20.28
CA GLU A 35 -5.95 0.61 -20.18
C GLU A 35 -5.35 1.30 -18.95
N LEU A 36 -5.69 2.56 -18.72
CA LEU A 36 -5.26 3.27 -17.53
C LEU A 36 -5.90 2.70 -16.26
N ALA A 37 -7.19 2.31 -16.31
CA ALA A 37 -7.86 1.69 -15.18
C ALA A 37 -7.19 0.38 -14.76
N ASP A 38 -6.87 -0.50 -15.71
CA ASP A 38 -6.20 -1.78 -15.47
C ASP A 38 -4.78 -1.59 -14.93
N LEU A 39 -4.03 -0.64 -15.49
CA LEU A 39 -2.68 -0.31 -15.01
C LEU A 39 -2.71 0.19 -13.56
N LEU A 40 -3.64 1.10 -13.24
CA LEU A 40 -3.77 1.65 -11.88
C LEU A 40 -4.31 0.61 -10.89
N GLY A 41 -5.21 -0.28 -11.31
CA GLY A 41 -5.67 -1.41 -10.51
C GLY A 41 -4.56 -2.42 -10.21
N SER A 42 -3.70 -2.69 -11.20
CA SER A 42 -2.51 -3.54 -10.99
C SER A 42 -1.53 -2.89 -10.02
N LEU A 43 -1.31 -1.58 -10.16
CA LEU A 43 -0.45 -0.81 -9.25
C LEU A 43 -0.99 -0.82 -7.81
N SER A 44 -2.28 -0.62 -7.59
CA SER A 44 -2.85 -0.68 -6.24
C SER A 44 -2.73 -2.07 -5.62
N SER A 45 -2.88 -3.13 -6.42
CA SER A 45 -2.67 -4.52 -5.96
C SER A 45 -1.24 -4.75 -5.48
N ILE A 46 -0.23 -4.32 -6.24
CA ILE A 46 1.18 -4.45 -5.86
C ILE A 46 1.46 -3.70 -4.56
N ILE A 47 0.97 -2.46 -4.43
CA ILE A 47 1.17 -1.67 -3.22
C ILE A 47 0.49 -2.32 -2.00
N ARG A 48 -0.67 -2.99 -2.19
CA ARG A 48 -1.33 -3.73 -1.11
C ARG A 48 -0.54 -4.95 -0.65
N GLU A 49 0.16 -5.63 -1.56
CA GLU A 49 1.11 -6.70 -1.19
C GLU A 49 2.26 -6.14 -0.35
N ASP A 50 2.82 -4.99 -0.73
CA ASP A 50 3.85 -4.31 0.07
C ASP A 50 3.35 -3.87 1.46
N ILE A 51 2.10 -3.43 1.56
CA ILE A 51 1.46 -3.10 2.86
C ILE A 51 1.40 -4.35 3.73
N GLN A 52 1.06 -5.51 3.16
CA GLN A 52 0.94 -6.74 3.92
C GLN A 52 2.30 -7.20 4.46
N VAL A 53 3.37 -7.11 3.65
CA VAL A 53 4.74 -7.35 4.12
C VAL A 53 5.12 -6.40 5.26
N LEU A 54 4.77 -5.12 5.14
CA LEU A 54 5.03 -4.14 6.20
C LEU A 54 4.22 -4.40 7.47
N ASP A 55 2.97 -4.84 7.35
CA ASP A 55 2.13 -5.20 8.49
C ASP A 55 2.72 -6.42 9.24
N ASP A 56 3.25 -7.41 8.51
CA ASP A 56 3.96 -8.56 9.10
C ASP A 56 5.27 -8.11 9.80
N GLU A 57 6.09 -7.26 9.15
CA GLU A 57 7.33 -6.71 9.76
C GLU A 57 7.05 -5.87 11.01
N ILE A 58 5.97 -5.08 11.00
CA ILE A 58 5.54 -4.28 12.16
C ILE A 58 5.14 -5.20 13.31
N ALA A 59 4.38 -6.25 13.04
CA ALA A 59 3.96 -7.20 14.06
C ALA A 59 5.17 -7.87 14.72
N ASP A 60 6.14 -8.33 13.92
CA ASP A 60 7.38 -8.94 14.42
C ASP A 60 8.17 -7.98 15.34
N GLU A 61 8.36 -6.73 14.93
CA GLU A 61 9.10 -5.73 15.72
C GLU A 61 8.33 -5.32 17.00
N GLU A 62 7.01 -5.24 16.97
CA GLU A 62 6.19 -4.99 18.17
C GLU A 62 6.31 -6.14 19.19
N TYR A 63 6.38 -7.40 18.73
CA TYR A 63 6.64 -8.54 19.61
C TYR A 63 8.05 -8.54 20.22
N GLU A 64 9.05 -8.03 19.50
CA GLU A 64 10.41 -7.88 20.01
C GLU A 64 10.55 -6.71 21.00
N GLU A 65 9.83 -5.60 20.82
CA GLU A 65 9.83 -4.47 21.78
C GLU A 65 9.14 -4.83 23.11
N ASP A 66 8.15 -5.72 23.09
CA ASP A 66 7.37 -6.14 24.27
C ASP A 66 8.03 -7.26 25.12
N ASN A 67 9.19 -7.81 24.71
CA ASN A 67 9.93 -8.88 25.40
C ASN A 67 11.30 -8.44 25.95
#